data_AF-A0A949XJK0-F1
#
_entry.id   AF-A0A949XJK0-F1
#
_cell.length_a   1.000
_cell.length_b   1.000
_cell.length_c   1.000
_cell.angle_alpha   90.00
_cell.angle_beta   90.00
_cell.angle_gamma   90.00
#
_symmetry.space_group_name_H-M   'P 1'
#
loop_
_entity.id
_entity.type
_entity.pdbx_description
1 polymer ?
#
loop_
_entity_poly.entity_id
_entity_poly.type
_entity_poly.pdbx_seq_one_letter_code
_entity_poly.pdbx_strand_id
1 'polypeptide(L)'
;MTPQLAVHIVGQALMAAFWICAPLLVISFALGIVINLVQIATSMQDPVFSTVPRLAACVAGFLLFLPWMLKHAMSYAAAILGNLAQYAR
;
A
#
# COMPACT_ATOMS: atom_id res chain seq x y z
N MET A 1 -13.02 -25.77 -11.29
CA MET A 1 -11.92 -24.80 -11.11
C MET A 1 -10.71 -25.26 -11.90
N THR A 2 -10.44 -24.67 -13.06
CA THR A 2 -9.22 -24.95 -13.82
C THR A 2 -8.04 -24.24 -13.16
N PRO A 3 -6.84 -24.86 -13.10
CA PRO A 3 -5.65 -24.24 -12.49
C PRO A 3 -5.27 -22.90 -13.15
N GLN A 4 -5.61 -22.72 -14.43
CA GLN A 4 -5.43 -21.45 -15.16
C GLN A 4 -6.24 -20.30 -14.54
N LEU A 5 -7.42 -20.59 -13.99
CA LEU A 5 -8.27 -19.59 -13.34
C LEU A 5 -7.66 -19.07 -12.05
N ALA A 6 -7.14 -19.99 -11.23
CA ALA A 6 -6.50 -19.65 -9.96
C ALA A 6 -5.28 -18.75 -10.19
N VAL A 7 -4.45 -19.08 -11.18
CA VAL A 7 -3.30 -18.25 -11.56
C VAL A 7 -3.72 -16.85 -12.02
N HIS A 8 -4.81 -16.74 -12.80
CA HIS A 8 -5.30 -15.44 -13.27
C HIS A 8 -5.80 -14.56 -12.12
N ILE A 9 -6.57 -15.14 -11.19
CA ILE A 9 -7.07 -14.44 -10.00
C ILE A 9 -5.91 -13.98 -9.11
N VAL A 10 -4.93 -14.84 -8.85
CA VAL A 10 -3.75 -14.48 -8.05
C VAL A 10 -2.94 -13.37 -8.74
N GLY A 11 -2.77 -13.42 -10.06
CA GLY A 11 -2.10 -12.37 -10.82
C GLY A 11 -2.80 -11.01 -10.72
N GLN A 12 -4.13 -10.99 -10.84
CA GLN A 12 -4.89 -9.75 -10.66
C GLN A 12 -4.86 -9.24 -9.21
N ALA A 13 -4.87 -10.15 -8.22
CA ALA A 13 -4.72 -9.79 -6.81
C ALA A 13 -3.38 -9.07 -6.57
N LEU A 14 -2.30 -9.64 -7.11
CA LEU A 14 -0.95 -9.09 -6.96
C LEU A 14 -0.85 -7.71 -7.63
N MET A 15 -1.44 -7.56 -8.82
CA MET A 15 -1.47 -6.29 -9.53
C MET A 15 -2.27 -5.23 -8.76
N ALA A 16 -3.43 -5.59 -8.21
CA ALA A 16 -4.24 -4.70 -7.38
C ALA A 16 -3.50 -4.29 -6.10
N ALA A 17 -2.86 -5.25 -5.43
CA ALA A 17 -2.04 -4.98 -4.25
C ALA A 17 -0.86 -4.06 -4.58
N PHE A 18 -0.21 -4.26 -5.72
CA PHE A 18 0.88 -3.40 -6.18
C PHE A 18 0.42 -1.95 -6.37
N TRP A 19 -0.70 -1.74 -7.07
CA TRP A 19 -1.28 -0.40 -7.24
C TRP A 19 -1.65 0.25 -5.91
N ILE A 20 -2.25 -0.51 -4.99
CA ILE A 20 -2.61 -0.02 -3.65
C ILE A 20 -1.36 0.39 -2.84
N CYS A 21 -0.28 -0.38 -2.92
CA CYS A 21 0.96 -0.12 -2.19
C CYS A 21 1.85 0.94 -2.85
N ALA A 22 1.73 1.18 -4.16
CA ALA A 22 2.56 2.12 -4.91
C ALA A 22 2.62 3.54 -4.30
N PRO A 23 1.49 4.24 -4.02
CA PRO A 23 1.56 5.57 -3.42
C PRO A 23 2.15 5.55 -2.01
N LEU A 24 1.83 4.51 -1.22
CA LEU A 24 2.35 4.36 0.14
C LEU A 24 3.88 4.17 0.13
N LEU A 25 4.41 3.40 -0.83
CA LEU A 25 5.86 3.21 -1.01
C LEU A 25 6.56 4.54 -1.34
N VAL A 26 6.01 5.31 -2.28
CA VAL A 26 6.61 6.58 -2.72
C VAL A 26 6.68 7.56 -1.54
N ILE A 27 5.61 7.69 -0.77
CA ILE A 27 5.58 8.56 0.41
C ILE A 27 6.58 8.08 1.46
N SER A 28 6.57 6.79 1.79
CA SER A 28 7.45 6.22 2.80
C SER A 28 8.92 6.37 2.43
N PHE A 29 9.24 6.24 1.13
CA PHE A 29 10.59 6.40 0.61
C PHE A 29 11.05 7.86 0.67
N ALA A 30 10.25 8.79 0.13
CA ALA A 30 10.57 10.22 0.16
C ALA A 30 10.75 10.74 1.58
N LEU A 31 9.83 10.37 2.48
CA LEU A 31 9.87 10.75 3.88
C LEU A 31 11.07 10.13 4.61
N GLY A 32 11.39 8.86 4.30
CA GLY A 32 12.55 8.17 4.84
C GLY A 32 13.86 8.88 4.51
N ILE A 33 13.99 9.40 3.28
CA ILE A 33 15.15 10.19 2.84
C ILE A 33 15.22 11.51 3.61
N VAL A 34 14.13 12.27 3.66
CA VAL A 34 14.09 13.59 4.31
C VAL A 34 14.46 13.47 5.79
N ILE A 35 13.86 12.52 6.51
CA ILE A 35 14.12 12.33 7.94
C ILE A 35 15.56 11.86 8.18
N ASN A 36 16.08 10.95 7.35
CA ASN A 36 17.46 10.49 7.46
C ASN A 36 18.45 11.64 7.22
N LEU A 37 18.17 12.52 6.26
CA LEU A 37 19.00 13.69 5.97
C LEU A 37 19.03 14.67 7.16
N VAL A 38 17.88 14.94 7.78
CA VAL A 38 17.78 15.81 8.97
C VAL A 38 18.51 15.19 10.17
N GLN A 39 18.38 13.87 10.34
CA GLN A 39 19.05 13.13 11.42
C GLN A 39 20.57 13.20 11.27
N ILE A 40 21.10 13.06 10.04
CA ILE A 40 22.53 13.19 9.75
C ILE A 40 23.00 14.64 9.95
N ALA A 41 22.26 15.62 9.42
CA ALA A 41 22.66 17.04 9.45
C ALA A 41 22.74 17.62 10.88
N THR A 42 21.93 17.10 11.81
CA THR A 42 21.88 17.60 13.20
C THR A 42 22.76 16.78 14.16
N SER A 43 23.42 15.72 13.69
CA SER A 43 24.20 14.77 14.51
C SER A 43 23.41 14.12 15.67
N MET A 44 22.08 14.24 15.68
CA MET A 44 21.20 13.66 16.69
C MET A 44 20.88 12.22 16.28
N GLN A 45 21.66 11.26 16.79
CA GLN A 45 21.45 9.83 16.55
C GLN A 45 20.45 9.18 17.51
N ASP A 46 19.62 9.97 18.18
CA ASP A 46 18.60 9.45 19.09
C ASP A 46 17.46 8.78 18.28
N PRO A 47 17.26 7.45 18.41
CA PRO A 47 16.30 6.71 17.61
C PRO A 47 14.85 7.17 17.85
N VAL A 48 14.54 7.73 19.03
CA VAL A 48 13.20 8.23 19.37
C VAL A 48 12.83 9.47 18.52
N PHE A 49 13.79 10.37 18.27
CA PHE A 49 13.55 11.63 17.55
C PHE A 49 13.24 11.43 16.06
N SER A 50 13.82 10.40 15.44
CA SER A 50 13.59 10.03 14.04
C SER A 50 12.31 9.22 13.85
N THR A 51 11.92 8.44 14.87
CA THR A 51 10.77 7.52 14.81
C THR A 51 9.43 8.27 14.86
N VAL A 52 9.28 9.27 15.72
CA VAL A 52 8.03 10.05 15.87
C VAL A 52 7.60 10.75 14.57
N PRO A 53 8.42 11.61 13.93
CA PRO A 53 8.03 12.28 12.69
C PRO A 53 7.81 11.29 11.54
N ARG A 54 8.57 10.17 11.49
CA ARG A 54 8.36 9.12 10.50
C ARG A 54 6.99 8.47 10.64
N LEU A 55 6.61 8.14 11.87
CA LEU A 55 5.34 7.49 12.17
C LEU A 55 4.16 8.44 11.92
N ALA A 56 4.28 9.71 12.33
CA ALA A 56 3.28 10.74 12.09
C ALA A 56 3.00 10.93 10.59
N ALA A 57 4.04 11.02 9.76
CA ALA A 57 3.84 11.19 8.33
C ALA A 57 3.47 9.90 7.58
N CYS A 58 3.83 8.71 8.08
CA CYS A 58 3.22 7.46 7.61
C CYS A 58 1.71 7.44 7.88
N VAL A 59 1.27 7.83 9.08
CA VAL A 59 -0.16 7.90 9.43
C VAL A 59 -0.88 8.95 8.59
N ALA A 60 -0.29 10.14 8.39
CA ALA A 60 -0.85 11.16 7.53
C ALA A 60 -0.97 10.70 6.06
N GLY A 61 0.08 10.08 5.52
CA GLY A 61 0.07 9.48 4.19
C GLY A 61 -0.98 8.39 4.07
N PHE A 62 -1.08 7.50 5.06
CA PHE A 62 -2.08 6.45 5.09
C PHE A 62 -3.50 7.03 5.08
N LEU A 63 -3.80 8.01 5.93
CA LEU A 63 -5.12 8.65 6.00
C LEU A 63 -5.52 9.34 4.69
N LEU A 64 -4.57 10.00 4.01
CA LEU A 64 -4.83 10.67 2.73
C LEU A 64 -5.12 9.67 1.61
N PHE A 65 -4.39 8.56 1.55
CA PHE A 65 -4.56 7.55 0.51
C PHE A 65 -5.58 6.45 0.85
N LEU A 66 -6.04 6.39 2.10
CA LEU A 66 -7.03 5.45 2.60
C LEU A 66 -8.28 5.31 1.71
N PRO A 67 -9.00 6.40 1.33
CA PRO A 67 -10.20 6.28 0.50
C PRO A 67 -9.90 5.69 -0.88
N TRP A 68 -8.73 6.02 -1.46
CA TRP A 68 -8.32 5.52 -2.76
C TRP A 68 -7.94 4.04 -2.71
N MET A 69 -7.18 3.62 -1.70
CA MET A 69 -6.81 2.22 -1.46
C MET A 69 -8.06 1.36 -1.24
N LEU A 70 -9.02 1.84 -0.44
CA LEU A 70 -10.29 1.16 -0.20
C LEU A 70 -11.11 1.02 -1.47
N LYS A 71 -11.16 2.06 -2.33
CA LYS A 71 -11.88 1.99 -3.61
C LYS A 71 -11.29 0.93 -4.53
N HIS A 72 -9.96 0.81 -4.60
CA HIS A 72 -9.30 -0.23 -5.39
C HIS A 72 -9.53 -1.63 -4.82
N ALA A 73 -9.42 -1.81 -3.51
CA ALA A 73 -9.70 -3.08 -2.86
C ALA A 73 -11.16 -3.51 -3.06
N MET A 74 -12.12 -2.59 -2.89
CA MET A 74 -13.54 -2.84 -3.13
C MET A 74 -13.83 -3.15 -4.59
N SER A 75 -13.21 -2.43 -5.54
CA SER A 75 -13.37 -2.72 -6.98
C SER A 75 -12.88 -4.12 -7.33
N TYR A 76 -11.78 -4.57 -6.74
CA TYR A 76 -11.25 -5.91 -6.93
C TYR A 76 -12.15 -6.97 -6.30
N ALA A 77 -12.58 -6.75 -5.05
CA ALA A 77 -13.51 -7.63 -4.36
C ALA A 77 -14.83 -7.76 -5.13
N ALA A 78 -15.39 -6.64 -5.61
CA ALA A 78 -16.61 -6.63 -6.41
C ALA A 78 -16.43 -7.36 -7.75
N ALA A 79 -15.26 -7.24 -8.40
CA ALA A 79 -14.96 -7.98 -9.63
C ALA A 79 -14.92 -9.50 -9.40
N ILE A 80 -14.36 -9.95 -8.27
CA ILE A 80 -14.36 -11.37 -7.89
C ILE A 80 -15.77 -11.84 -7.50
N LEU A 81 -16.45 -11.13 -6.60
CA LEU A 81 -17.79 -11.51 -6.13
C LEU A 81 -18.84 -11.47 -7.25
N GLY A 82 -18.74 -10.55 -8.20
CA GLY A 82 -19.58 -10.50 -9.39
C GLY A 82 -19.32 -11.67 -10.35
N ASN A 83 -18.05 -12.05 -10.54
CA ASN A 83 -17.69 -13.21 -11.36
C ASN A 83 -17.87 -14.55 -10.65
N LEU A 84 -18.00 -14.59 -9.31
CA LEU A 84 -18.23 -15.82 -8.56
C LEU A 84 -19.51 -16.53 -9.01
N ALA A 85 -20.57 -15.78 -9.35
CA ALA A 85 -21.79 -16.34 -9.92
C ALA A 85 -21.57 -16.93 -11.34
N GLN A 86 -20.61 -16.39 -12.09
CA GLN A 86 -20.23 -16.87 -13.42
C GLN A 86 -19.26 -18.08 -13.35
N TYR A 87 -18.45 -18.18 -12.29
CA TYR A 87 -17.54 -19.30 -12.01
C TYR A 87 -18.18 -20.48 -11.27
N ALA A 88 -19.32 -20.24 -10.61
CA ALA A 88 -20.10 -21.29 -9.96
C ALA A 88 -20.96 -22.11 -10.94
N ARG A 89 -21.05 -21.68 -12.21
CA ARG A 89 -21.71 -22.38 -13.31
C ARG A 89 -20.68 -23.03 -14.22
#